data_AF-A0A942GM19-F1
#
_entry.id   AF-A0A942GM19-F1
#
_cell.length_a   1.000
_cell.length_b   1.000
_cell.length_c   1.000
_cell.angle_alpha   90.00
_cell.angle_beta   90.00
_cell.angle_gamma   90.00
#
_symmetry.space_group_name_H-M   'P 1'
#
loop_
_entity.id
_entity.type
_entity.pdbx_description
1 polymer ?
#
loop_
_entity_poly.entity_id
_entity_poly.type
_entity_poly.pdbx_seq_one_letter_code
_entity_poly.pdbx_strand_id
1 'polypeptide(L)' 'MNISAKITGIKYNVNCTDDLTEVSFKDFNINSTPSCFLLSDKQYNYGISKWVSPKRTRSYPFERVYNSLNVP' A
#
# COMPACT_ATOMS: atom_id res chain seq x y z
N MET A 1 -10.64 41.22 5.82
CA MET A 1 -11.07 40.28 6.87
C MET A 1 -10.58 38.90 6.46
N ASN A 2 -9.70 38.26 7.23
CA ASN A 2 -9.24 36.89 6.97
C ASN A 2 -10.10 35.93 7.78
N ILE A 3 -10.92 35.14 7.10
CA ILE A 3 -11.75 34.10 7.70
C ILE A 3 -11.08 32.76 7.37
N SER A 4 -10.76 31.98 8.40
CA SER A 4 -10.23 30.62 8.24
C SER A 4 -11.15 29.61 8.92
N ALA A 5 -11.30 28.45 8.28
CA ALA A 5 -12.05 27.31 8.80
C ALA A 5 -11.21 26.05 8.61
N LYS A 6 -11.32 25.10 9.54
CA LYS A 6 -10.63 23.81 9.50
C LYS A 6 -11.65 22.71 9.21
N ILE A 7 -11.43 21.95 8.15
CA ILE A 7 -12.24 20.77 7.85
C ILE A 7 -11.85 19.65 8.82
N THR A 8 -12.83 19.08 9.51
CA THR A 8 -12.67 17.96 10.45
C THR A 8 -13.61 16.82 10.07
N GLY A 9 -13.27 15.58 10.45
CA GLY A 9 -14.16 14.42 10.25
C GLY A 9 -14.14 13.77 8.86
N ILE A 10 -13.11 14.03 8.04
CA ILE A 10 -12.93 13.34 6.76
C ILE A 10 -12.67 11.84 7.04
N LYS A 11 -13.53 10.97 6.53
CA LYS A 11 -13.36 9.52 6.55
C LYS A 11 -13.00 9.04 5.15
N TYR A 12 -11.86 8.39 5.01
CA TYR A 12 -11.43 7.79 3.75
C TYR A 12 -12.00 6.37 3.67
N ASN A 13 -12.61 6.02 2.53
CA ASN A 13 -13.05 4.67 2.24
C ASN A 13 -12.47 4.27 0.88
N VAL A 14 -11.83 3.10 0.84
CA VAL A 14 -11.16 2.58 -0.34
C VAL A 14 -12.18 1.78 -1.16
N ASN A 15 -12.40 2.17 -2.41
CA ASN A 15 -13.29 1.47 -3.33
C ASN A 15 -12.48 0.99 -4.54
N CYS A 16 -12.90 -0.13 -5.14
CA CYS A 16 -12.34 -0.68 -6.38
C CYS A 16 -10.83 -1.00 -6.32
N THR A 17 -10.32 -1.40 -5.15
CA THR A 17 -8.97 -1.92 -5.01
C THR A 17 -8.93 -3.44 -5.17
N ASP A 18 -7.85 -3.92 -5.76
CA ASP A 18 -7.60 -5.34 -5.88
C ASP A 18 -7.33 -5.97 -4.50
N ASP A 19 -7.67 -7.25 -4.37
CA ASP A 19 -7.30 -8.04 -3.20
C ASP A 19 -5.78 -8.27 -3.20
N LEU A 20 -5.12 -7.97 -2.08
CA LEU A 20 -3.70 -8.24 -1.96
C LEU A 20 -3.44 -9.71 -1.68
N THR A 21 -2.54 -10.30 -2.45
CA THR A 21 -2.05 -11.65 -2.18
C THR A 21 -1.35 -11.68 -0.83
N GLU A 22 -1.73 -12.61 0.05
CA GLU A 22 -1.08 -12.80 1.34
C GLU A 22 0.15 -13.70 1.21
N VAL A 23 1.24 -13.28 1.83
CA VAL A 23 2.53 -13.98 1.86
C VAL A 23 2.96 -14.12 3.31
N SER A 24 3.22 -15.35 3.76
CA SER A 24 3.73 -15.59 5.10
C SER A 24 5.18 -15.08 5.22
N PHE A 25 5.55 -14.57 6.39
CA PHE A 25 6.93 -14.12 6.62
C PHE A 25 7.96 -15.26 6.45
N LYS A 26 7.56 -16.52 6.72
CA LYS A 26 8.44 -17.69 6.57
C LYS A 26 8.74 -18.02 5.11
N ASP A 27 7.76 -17.81 4.24
CA ASP A 27 7.84 -18.13 2.81
C ASP A 27 8.23 -16.90 1.97
N PHE A 28 8.53 -15.78 2.64
CA PHE A 28 8.82 -14.52 1.98
C PHE A 28 10.13 -14.57 1.18
N ASN A 29 10.02 -14.30 -0.12
CA ASN A 29 11.17 -14.11 -1.00
C ASN A 29 10.95 -12.89 -1.89
N ILE A 30 11.83 -11.89 -1.76
CA ILE A 30 11.72 -10.60 -2.46
C ILE A 30 11.73 -10.73 -4.00
N ASN A 31 12.38 -11.77 -4.52
CA ASN A 31 12.53 -11.97 -5.96
C ASN A 31 11.31 -12.64 -6.60
N SER A 32 10.58 -13.47 -5.86
CA SER A 32 9.39 -14.18 -6.38
C SER A 32 8.06 -13.50 -6.03
N THR A 33 8.04 -12.69 -4.98
CA THR A 33 6.84 -11.98 -4.53
C THR A 33 6.42 -10.88 -5.52
N PRO A 34 5.12 -10.61 -5.67
CA PRO A 34 4.62 -9.57 -6.57
C PRO A 34 5.03 -8.17 -6.10
N SER A 35 4.72 -7.15 -6.91
CA SER A 35 5.08 -5.76 -6.58
C SER A 35 4.25 -5.17 -5.45
N CYS A 36 3.08 -5.73 -5.14
CA CYS A 36 2.23 -5.32 -4.04
C CYS A 36 1.59 -6.56 -3.42
N PHE A 37 1.68 -6.72 -2.10
CA PHE A 37 1.18 -7.89 -1.37
C PHE A 37 1.01 -7.59 0.12
N LEU A 38 0.28 -8.46 0.81
CA LEU A 38 0.15 -8.45 2.26
C LEU A 38 1.20 -9.41 2.85
N LEU A 39 2.12 -8.90 3.66
CA LEU A 39 3.06 -9.73 4.41
C LEU A 39 2.48 -10.01 5.79
N SER A 40 2.16 -11.27 6.06
CA SER A 40 1.67 -11.69 7.37
C SER A 40 2.81 -12.24 8.21
N ASP A 41 3.09 -11.56 9.32
CA ASP A 41 3.81 -12.13 10.45
C ASP A 41 2.81 -12.45 11.56
N LYS A 42 3.09 -13.46 12.37
CA LYS A 42 2.17 -14.09 13.34
C LYS A 42 1.18 -13.15 14.03
N GLN A 43 1.63 -11.95 14.40
CA GLN A 43 0.86 -10.95 15.12
C GLN A 43 0.48 -9.71 14.28
N TYR A 44 1.17 -9.46 13.16
CA TYR A 44 1.06 -8.22 12.41
C TYR A 44 1.00 -8.47 10.91
N ASN A 45 0.16 -7.70 10.24
CA ASN A 45 0.08 -7.70 8.79
C ASN A 45 0.68 -6.39 8.25
N TYR A 46 1.44 -6.49 7.17
CA TYR A 46 2.10 -5.36 6.54
C TYR A 46 1.69 -5.25 5.07
N GLY A 47 1.10 -4.13 4.68
CA GLY A 47 0.91 -3.80 3.27
C GLY A 47 2.25 -3.43 2.63
N ILE A 48 2.78 -4.29 1.74
CA ILE A 48 4.07 -4.08 1.10
C ILE A 48 3.87 -3.53 -0.33
N SER A 49 4.61 -2.48 -0.65
CA SER A 49 4.70 -1.89 -1.98
C SER A 49 6.15 -1.90 -2.47
N LYS A 50 6.53 -2.95 -3.22
CA LYS A 50 7.88 -3.18 -3.74
C LYS A 50 8.17 -2.31 -4.97
N TRP A 51 9.33 -1.67 -4.98
CA TRP A 51 9.81 -0.90 -6.12
C TRP A 51 10.56 -1.82 -7.09
N VAL A 52 10.05 -1.95 -8.31
CA VAL A 52 10.59 -2.89 -9.31
C VAL A 52 11.65 -2.30 -10.24
N SER A 53 11.92 -0.98 -10.18
CA SER A 53 13.01 -0.34 -10.94
C SER A 53 13.13 1.16 -10.59
N PRO A 54 14.34 1.73 -10.49
CA PRO A 54 14.58 3.17 -10.42
C PRO A 54 14.59 3.86 -11.80
N LYS A 55 14.45 3.11 -12.91
CA LYS A 55 14.73 3.58 -14.27
C LYS A 55 13.45 3.74 -15.09
N ARG A 56 12.98 4.98 -15.20
CA ARG A 56 12.10 5.62 -16.22
C ARG A 56 10.87 4.87 -16.78
N THR A 57 10.45 3.73 -16.26
CA THR A 57 9.06 3.28 -16.40
C THR A 57 8.27 4.01 -15.32
N ARG A 58 7.26 4.81 -15.73
CA ARG A 58 6.37 5.69 -14.93
C ARG A 58 5.79 5.08 -13.65
N SER A 59 6.68 4.77 -12.73
CA SER A 59 6.43 4.07 -11.48
C SER A 59 6.43 5.14 -10.41
N TYR A 60 5.32 5.87 -10.28
CA TYR A 60 5.24 6.93 -9.29
C TYR A 60 5.25 6.30 -7.88
N PRO A 61 6.26 6.58 -7.04
CA PRO A 61 6.38 5.95 -5.73
C PRO A 61 5.16 6.20 -4.84
N PHE A 62 4.57 7.39 -4.95
CA PHE A 62 3.40 7.81 -4.17
C PHE A 62 2.10 7.15 -4.63
N GLU A 63 1.95 6.86 -5.92
CA GLU A 63 0.76 6.17 -6.42
C GLU A 63 0.66 4.75 -5.86
N ARG A 64 1.81 4.06 -5.73
CA ARG A 64 1.82 2.67 -5.26
C ARG A 64 1.39 2.50 -3.82
N VAL A 65 1.51 3.53 -2.97
CA VAL A 65 1.00 3.48 -1.60
C VAL A 65 -0.51 3.20 -1.58
N TYR A 66 -1.26 3.68 -2.58
CA TYR A 66 -2.70 3.42 -2.72
C TYR A 66 -3.02 1.94 -2.98
N ASN A 67 -2.11 1.19 -3.59
CA ASN A 67 -2.32 -0.23 -3.89
C ASN A 67 -2.30 -1.09 -2.61
N SER A 68 -1.62 -0.63 -1.55
CA SER A 68 -1.57 -1.31 -0.25
C SER A 68 -2.41 -0.63 0.84
N LEU A 69 -3.14 0.44 0.51
CA LEU A 69 -3.97 1.20 1.46
C LEU A 69 -5.30 0.50 1.81
N ASN A 70 -5.65 -0.59 1.11
CA ASN A 70 -6.83 -1.40 1.40
C ASN A 70 -6.58 -2.46 2.50
N VAL A 71 -5.43 -2.41 3.17
CA VAL A 71 -5.05 -3.33 4.25
C VAL A 71 -5.32 -2.66 5.60
N PRO A 72 -5.88 -3.37 6.60
CA PRO A 72 -6.12 -2.85 7.95
C PRO A 72 -4.84 -2.47 8.72
#